data_AF-A0A4Q5QH12-F1
#
_entry.id   AF-A0A4Q5QH12-F1
#
_cell.length_a   1.000
_cell.length_b   1.000
_cell.length_c   1.000
_cell.angle_alpha   90.00
_cell.angle_beta   90.00
_cell.angle_gamma   90.00
#
_symmetry.space_group_name_H-M   'P 1'
#
loop_
_entity.id
_entity.type
_entity.pdbx_description
1 polymer ?
#
loop_
_entity_poly.entity_id
_entity_poly.type
_entity_poly.pdbx_seq_one_letter_code
_entity_poly.pdbx_strand_id
1 'polypeptide(L)'
;MSFSYKKIRTSNQQEIVFLNLRKNLGVIFKKGNEAIVLTDLNIRDKAFQYSVQPYLDSCRLTKIRILQQNQNFQNTVFIKQNKLIQFQNHIIFVADKEFQNKIFPQKIKVDEVFITDNPKLNLRQITQNLIFDLLVVDSRNSDYLIKKLNEEANLDGRKIKILKRNFSLVVASK
;
A
#
# COMPACT_ATOMS: atom_id res chain seq x y z
N MET A 1 -23.23 -33.41 8.19
CA MET A 1 -23.60 -32.02 8.58
C MET A 1 -22.55 -31.51 9.56
N SER A 2 -21.59 -30.72 9.10
CA SER A 2 -20.68 -29.98 10.00
C SER A 2 -20.11 -28.77 9.24
N PHE A 3 -20.74 -27.61 9.41
CA PHE A 3 -20.27 -26.32 8.89
C PHE A 3 -20.14 -25.31 10.03
N SER A 4 -19.45 -25.70 11.10
CA SER A 4 -19.15 -24.82 12.24
C SER A 4 -17.71 -24.30 12.17
N TYR A 5 -17.55 -23.03 12.56
CA TYR A 5 -16.31 -22.32 12.98
C TYR A 5 -15.54 -21.39 12.02
N LYS A 6 -15.79 -21.35 10.70
CA LYS A 6 -15.05 -20.38 9.83
C LYS A 6 -15.69 -18.99 9.69
N LYS A 7 -16.87 -18.76 10.30
CA LYS A 7 -17.74 -17.61 10.01
C LYS A 7 -17.55 -16.39 10.93
N ILE A 8 -16.82 -16.51 12.04
CA ILE A 8 -16.74 -15.46 13.07
C ILE A 8 -15.43 -14.65 12.98
N ARG A 9 -14.39 -15.14 12.28
CA ARG A 9 -13.09 -14.44 12.22
C ARG A 9 -12.97 -13.37 11.12
N THR A 10 -13.85 -13.35 10.12
CA THR A 10 -13.76 -12.39 9.00
C THR A 10 -14.15 -10.97 9.40
N SER A 11 -14.98 -10.82 10.44
CA SER A 11 -15.51 -9.51 10.89
C SER A 11 -14.48 -8.62 11.58
N ASN A 12 -13.35 -9.15 12.04
CA ASN A 12 -12.31 -8.39 12.76
C ASN A 12 -10.96 -8.35 12.04
N GLN A 13 -10.88 -8.88 10.82
CA GLN A 13 -9.65 -8.85 10.03
C GLN A 13 -9.39 -7.44 9.50
N GLN A 14 -8.21 -6.93 9.84
CA GLN A 14 -7.65 -5.66 9.36
C GLN A 14 -6.55 -5.99 8.36
N GLU A 15 -6.75 -5.60 7.11
CA GLU A 15 -5.88 -5.99 6.02
C GLU A 15 -5.55 -4.78 5.14
N ILE A 16 -4.28 -4.69 4.76
CA ILE A 16 -3.79 -3.76 3.76
C ILE A 16 -3.39 -4.60 2.55
N VAL A 17 -4.04 -4.35 1.42
CA VAL A 17 -3.79 -5.09 0.18
C VAL A 17 -3.22 -4.14 -0.85
N PHE A 18 -1.93 -4.29 -1.16
CA PHE A 18 -1.31 -3.60 -2.27
C PHE A 18 -1.60 -4.38 -3.56
N LEU A 19 -2.24 -3.76 -4.53
CA LEU A 19 -2.61 -4.35 -5.81
C LEU A 19 -1.61 -3.97 -6.89
N ASN A 20 -1.30 -4.93 -7.77
CA ASN A 20 -0.60 -4.63 -9.00
C ASN A 20 -1.60 -4.25 -10.10
N LEU A 21 -1.79 -2.96 -10.32
CA LEU A 21 -2.66 -2.43 -11.38
C LEU A 21 -1.86 -1.95 -12.60
N ARG A 22 -0.63 -2.47 -12.78
CA ARG A 22 0.36 -2.11 -13.81
C ARG A 22 0.72 -0.61 -13.79
N LYS A 23 -0.10 0.21 -14.45
CA LYS A 23 0.11 1.65 -14.63
C LYS A 23 -0.60 2.51 -13.57
N ASN A 24 -1.47 1.89 -12.78
CA ASN A 24 -2.33 2.57 -11.83
C ASN A 24 -1.94 2.23 -10.39
N LEU A 25 -2.27 3.13 -9.47
CA LEU A 25 -2.13 2.92 -8.03
C LEU A 25 -3.32 2.11 -7.51
N GLY A 26 -3.07 1.12 -6.66
CA GLY A 26 -4.15 0.40 -5.99
C GLY A 26 -3.73 -0.12 -4.62
N VAL A 27 -4.30 0.44 -3.55
CA VAL A 27 -4.15 -0.08 -2.18
C VAL A 27 -5.52 -0.14 -1.51
N ILE A 28 -5.88 -1.29 -0.96
CA ILE A 28 -7.14 -1.50 -0.24
C ILE A 28 -6.84 -1.61 1.26
N PHE A 29 -7.54 -0.82 2.06
CA PHE A 29 -7.51 -0.85 3.52
C PHE A 29 -8.85 -1.38 3.99
N LYS A 30 -8.88 -2.64 4.42
CA LYS A 30 -10.10 -3.35 4.83
C LYS A 30 -10.15 -3.48 6.36
N LYS A 31 -11.28 -3.11 6.96
CA LYS A 31 -11.60 -3.36 8.38
C LYS A 31 -13.00 -3.94 8.48
N GLY A 32 -13.09 -5.23 8.81
CA GLY A 32 -14.38 -5.95 8.83
C GLY A 32 -15.06 -5.91 7.46
N ASN A 33 -16.25 -5.32 7.38
CA ASN A 33 -17.05 -5.19 6.15
C ASN A 33 -16.92 -3.82 5.47
N GLU A 34 -16.01 -2.97 5.94
CA GLU A 34 -15.74 -1.66 5.36
C GLU A 34 -14.36 -1.65 4.71
N ALA A 35 -14.20 -0.92 3.60
CA ALA A 35 -12.89 -0.68 3.01
C ALA A 35 -12.72 0.72 2.45
N ILE A 36 -11.48 1.18 2.49
CA ILE A 36 -11.01 2.36 1.80
C ILE A 36 -10.08 1.89 0.68
N VAL A 37 -10.38 2.31 -0.55
CA VAL A 37 -9.57 2.00 -1.74
C VAL A 37 -8.85 3.28 -2.15
N LEU A 38 -7.53 3.27 -2.05
CA LEU A 38 -6.66 4.31 -2.59
C LEU A 38 -6.29 3.93 -4.03
N THR A 39 -6.82 4.67 -5.00
CA THR A 39 -6.56 4.43 -6.42
C THR A 39 -6.72 5.70 -7.25
N ASP A 40 -6.02 5.75 -8.37
CA ASP A 40 -6.17 6.74 -9.44
C ASP A 40 -7.20 6.32 -10.50
N LEU A 41 -7.80 5.14 -10.36
CA LEU A 41 -8.85 4.64 -11.26
C LEU A 41 -10.24 5.18 -10.92
N ASN A 42 -11.07 5.32 -11.95
CA ASN A 42 -12.52 5.45 -11.82
C ASN A 42 -13.16 4.06 -11.65
N ILE A 43 -14.27 3.99 -10.92
CA ILE A 43 -15.08 2.76 -10.73
C ILE A 43 -15.50 2.16 -12.09
N ARG A 44 -15.74 3.01 -13.08
CA ARG A 44 -16.15 2.59 -14.43
C ARG A 44 -14.99 2.08 -15.28
N ASP A 45 -13.75 2.24 -14.84
CA ASP A 45 -12.59 1.77 -15.60
C ASP A 45 -12.53 0.24 -15.58
N LYS A 46 -12.28 -0.37 -16.74
CA LYS A 46 -12.11 -1.83 -16.85
C LYS A 46 -11.03 -2.35 -15.89
N ALA A 47 -9.94 -1.61 -15.72
CA ALA A 47 -8.87 -1.99 -14.79
C ALA A 47 -9.38 -2.12 -13.34
N PHE A 48 -10.29 -1.23 -12.92
CA PHE A 48 -10.92 -1.29 -11.60
C PHE A 48 -11.84 -2.52 -11.51
N GLN A 49 -12.72 -2.70 -12.50
CA GLN A 49 -13.67 -3.82 -12.56
C GLN A 49 -13.01 -5.20 -12.57
N TYR A 50 -11.83 -5.35 -13.17
CA TYR A 50 -11.15 -6.64 -13.25
C TYR A 50 -10.18 -6.93 -12.09
N SER A 51 -9.67 -5.91 -11.41
CA SER A 51 -8.57 -6.08 -10.46
C SER A 51 -8.94 -5.69 -9.02
N VAL A 52 -9.83 -4.71 -8.87
CA VAL A 52 -10.25 -4.19 -7.57
C VAL A 52 -11.61 -4.76 -7.19
N GLN A 53 -12.60 -4.65 -8.08
CA GLN A 53 -13.97 -5.09 -7.84
C GLN A 53 -14.08 -6.56 -7.39
N PRO A 54 -13.35 -7.55 -7.98
CA PRO A 54 -13.48 -8.94 -7.56
C PRO A 54 -13.04 -9.16 -6.10
N TYR A 55 -12.04 -8.43 -5.62
CA TYR A 55 -11.63 -8.47 -4.22
C TYR A 55 -12.73 -7.91 -3.32
N LEU A 56 -13.30 -6.75 -3.68
CA LEU A 56 -14.36 -6.09 -2.92
C LEU A 56 -15.62 -6.98 -2.82
N ASP A 57 -16.02 -7.60 -3.94
CA ASP A 57 -17.17 -8.51 -4.02
C ASP A 57 -16.93 -9.78 -3.21
N SER A 58 -15.73 -10.36 -3.30
CA SER A 58 -15.37 -11.57 -2.54
C SER A 58 -15.41 -11.34 -1.02
N CYS A 59 -15.06 -10.12 -0.59
CA CYS A 59 -15.11 -9.71 0.81
C CYS A 59 -16.51 -9.28 1.28
N ARG A 60 -17.50 -9.20 0.38
CA ARG A 60 -18.89 -8.77 0.66
C ARG A 60 -18.95 -7.45 1.44
N LEU A 61 -18.11 -6.49 1.04
CA LEU A 61 -18.02 -5.21 1.71
C LEU A 61 -19.30 -4.41 1.51
N THR A 62 -19.80 -3.80 2.58
CA THR A 62 -21.05 -3.02 2.57
C THR A 62 -20.78 -1.53 2.45
N LYS A 63 -19.59 -1.07 2.86
CA LYS A 63 -19.18 0.33 2.73
C LYS A 63 -17.80 0.41 2.10
N ILE A 64 -17.75 1.02 0.93
CA ILE A 64 -16.53 1.19 0.15
C ILE A 64 -16.36 2.67 -0.11
N ARG A 65 -15.22 3.22 0.31
CA ARG A 65 -14.83 4.59 0.03
C ARG A 65 -13.64 4.59 -0.91
N ILE A 66 -13.72 5.32 -2.00
CA ILE A 66 -12.62 5.47 -2.94
C ILE A 66 -11.97 6.83 -2.71
N LEU A 67 -10.65 6.82 -2.57
CA LEU A 67 -9.83 8.00 -2.37
C LEU A 67 -8.83 8.12 -3.50
N GLN A 68 -8.64 9.35 -3.98
CA GLN A 68 -7.61 9.69 -4.96
C GLN A 68 -6.24 9.86 -4.27
N GLN A 69 -5.15 9.68 -5.02
CA GLN A 69 -3.78 9.75 -4.50
C GLN A 69 -3.48 11.06 -3.74
N ASN A 70 -4.00 12.19 -4.22
CA ASN A 70 -3.73 13.52 -3.64
C ASN A 70 -4.82 13.97 -2.64
N GLN A 71 -5.81 13.13 -2.37
CA GLN A 71 -6.87 13.46 -1.43
C GLN A 71 -6.41 13.18 0.00
N ASN A 72 -6.59 14.16 0.88
CA ASN A 72 -6.48 13.96 2.32
C ASN A 72 -7.82 13.46 2.86
N PHE A 73 -7.76 12.55 3.83
CA PHE A 73 -8.95 11.98 4.43
C PHE A 73 -8.64 11.49 5.82
N GLN A 74 -9.58 11.67 6.74
CA GLN A 74 -9.44 11.21 8.11
C GLN A 74 -10.78 10.70 8.61
N ASN A 75 -10.73 9.54 9.25
CA ASN A 75 -11.76 9.03 10.14
C ASN A 75 -11.10 8.34 11.33
N THR A 76 -11.89 7.69 12.19
CA THR A 76 -11.41 7.03 13.40
C THR A 76 -10.39 5.91 13.15
N VAL A 77 -10.36 5.33 11.95
CA VAL A 77 -9.58 4.11 11.66
C VAL A 77 -8.52 4.30 10.57
N PHE A 78 -8.61 5.41 9.84
CA PHE A 78 -7.77 5.70 8.69
C PHE A 78 -7.50 7.20 8.61
N ILE A 79 -6.23 7.56 8.52
CA ILE A 79 -5.75 8.91 8.33
C ILE A 79 -4.83 8.88 7.13
N LYS A 80 -5.12 9.71 6.14
CA LYS A 80 -4.20 10.01 5.04
C LYS A 80 -3.98 11.51 5.02
N GLN A 81 -2.73 11.89 5.26
CA GLN A 81 -2.29 13.27 5.19
C GLN A 81 -1.04 13.34 4.33
N ASN A 82 -1.18 13.94 3.15
CA ASN A 82 -0.16 14.01 2.11
C ASN A 82 0.35 12.60 1.75
N LYS A 83 1.61 12.32 2.06
CA LYS A 83 2.33 11.08 1.77
C LYS A 83 2.30 10.07 2.92
N LEU A 84 1.76 10.44 4.09
CA LEU A 84 1.68 9.56 5.24
C LEU A 84 0.26 9.00 5.34
N ILE A 85 0.17 7.67 5.43
CA ILE A 85 -1.08 6.94 5.58
C ILE A 85 -0.97 6.15 6.87
N GLN A 86 -1.87 6.40 7.81
CA GLN A 86 -2.06 5.60 9.00
C GLN A 86 -3.37 4.83 8.86
N PHE A 87 -3.30 3.52 8.99
CA PHE A 87 -4.47 2.66 9.12
C PHE A 87 -4.37 1.99 10.48
N GLN A 88 -5.20 2.46 11.42
CA GLN A 88 -5.17 2.05 12.82
C GLN A 88 -3.78 2.30 13.44
N ASN A 89 -3.06 1.25 13.84
CA ASN A 89 -1.73 1.36 14.45
C ASN A 89 -0.60 1.21 13.43
N HIS A 90 -0.94 1.15 12.14
CA HIS A 90 -0.01 0.82 11.07
C HIS A 90 0.22 2.02 10.17
N ILE A 91 1.48 2.38 9.96
CA ILE A 91 1.89 3.61 9.29
C ILE A 91 2.67 3.27 8.03
N ILE A 92 2.20 3.80 6.91
CA ILE A 92 2.81 3.66 5.58
C ILE A 92 3.25 5.04 5.11
N PHE A 93 4.50 5.12 4.66
CA PHE A 93 5.01 6.29 3.95
C PHE A 93 5.03 6.06 2.45
N VAL A 94 4.36 6.93 1.69
CA VAL A 94 4.34 6.90 0.22
C VAL A 94 5.52 7.72 -0.31
N ALA A 95 6.56 7.04 -0.78
CA ALA A 95 7.72 7.66 -1.41
C ALA A 95 7.53 7.70 -2.93
N ASP A 96 7.07 8.85 -3.42
CA ASP A 96 6.86 9.14 -4.84
C ASP A 96 7.87 10.18 -5.38
N LYS A 97 7.63 10.73 -6.58
CA LYS A 97 8.55 11.69 -7.20
C LYS A 97 8.83 12.91 -6.33
N GLU A 98 7.89 13.36 -5.51
CA GLU A 98 8.07 14.52 -4.63
C GLU A 98 8.95 14.21 -3.41
N PHE A 99 9.24 12.94 -3.13
CA PHE A 99 10.18 12.56 -2.08
C PHE A 99 11.64 12.78 -2.51
N GLN A 100 11.90 12.95 -3.82
CA GLN A 100 13.24 13.26 -4.32
C GLN A 100 13.77 14.53 -3.65
N ASN A 101 14.99 14.44 -3.12
CA ASN A 101 15.71 15.55 -2.46
C ASN A 101 15.08 16.08 -1.17
N LYS A 102 14.11 15.37 -0.56
CA LYS A 102 13.62 15.73 0.77
C LYS A 102 14.61 15.27 1.83
N ILE A 103 14.87 16.16 2.78
CA ILE A 103 15.59 15.88 4.02
C ILE A 103 14.64 16.26 5.14
N PHE A 104 14.26 15.28 5.97
CA PHE A 104 13.47 15.53 7.16
C PHE A 104 14.40 15.95 8.31
N PRO A 105 13.95 16.87 9.18
CA PRO A 105 14.73 17.29 10.34
C PRO A 105 15.00 16.13 11.30
N GLN A 106 14.15 15.10 11.29
CA GLN A 106 14.29 13.88 12.05
C GLN A 106 13.82 12.68 11.24
N LYS A 107 14.35 11.49 11.56
CA LYS A 107 13.88 10.26 10.95
C LYS A 107 12.46 9.94 11.40
N ILE A 108 11.60 9.59 10.44
CA ILE A 108 10.22 9.18 10.72
C ILE A 108 10.19 7.66 10.79
N LYS A 109 9.62 7.10 11.86
CA LYS A 109 9.36 5.67 11.98
C LYS A 109 8.03 5.32 11.33
N VAL A 110 8.05 4.35 10.43
CA VAL A 110 6.87 3.80 9.74
C VAL A 110 7.00 2.28 9.66
N ASP A 111 5.91 1.56 9.44
CA ASP A 111 5.94 0.11 9.27
C ASP A 111 6.40 -0.24 7.84
N GLU A 112 5.84 0.45 6.83
CA GLU A 112 6.24 0.30 5.43
C GLU A 112 6.58 1.62 4.74
N VAL A 113 7.50 1.48 3.78
CA VAL A 113 7.69 2.47 2.73
C VAL A 113 7.11 1.91 1.43
N PHE A 114 6.17 2.62 0.85
CA PHE A 114 5.55 2.29 -0.43
C PHE A 114 6.12 3.17 -1.54
N ILE A 115 6.88 2.58 -2.45
CA ILE A 115 7.54 3.26 -3.57
C ILE A 115 6.65 3.22 -4.80
N THR A 116 6.21 4.37 -5.28
CA THR A 116 5.36 4.49 -6.46
C THR A 116 5.75 5.70 -7.32
N ASP A 117 5.25 5.75 -8.55
CA ASP A 117 5.51 6.83 -9.52
C ASP A 117 6.96 6.99 -10.03
N ASN A 118 7.78 5.95 -9.96
CA ASN A 118 9.15 5.92 -10.49
C ASN A 118 10.05 7.08 -10.01
N PRO A 119 10.24 7.25 -8.68
CA PRO A 119 11.11 8.30 -8.16
C PRO A 119 12.58 8.01 -8.44
N LYS A 120 13.35 9.06 -8.75
CA LYS A 120 14.81 9.00 -8.87
C LYS A 120 15.45 9.00 -7.48
N LEU A 121 15.37 7.86 -6.78
CA LEU A 121 15.95 7.69 -5.47
C LEU A 121 16.81 6.43 -5.34
N ASN A 122 17.55 6.32 -4.24
CA ASN A 122 18.22 5.10 -3.79
C ASN A 122 17.79 4.76 -2.35
N LEU A 123 18.11 3.55 -1.89
CA LEU A 123 17.77 3.08 -0.56
C LEU A 123 18.35 3.98 0.54
N ARG A 124 19.56 4.53 0.33
CA ARG A 124 20.21 5.44 1.28
C ARG A 124 19.38 6.71 1.53
N GLN A 125 18.81 7.32 0.48
CA GLN A 125 17.94 8.49 0.62
C GLN A 125 16.66 8.16 1.41
N ILE A 126 16.16 6.93 1.28
CA ILE A 126 15.02 6.46 2.09
C ILE A 126 15.45 6.31 3.55
N THR A 127 16.54 5.57 3.83
CA THR A 127 16.98 5.25 5.20
C THR A 127 17.61 6.43 5.95
N GLN A 128 18.02 7.48 5.24
CA GLN A 128 18.41 8.77 5.83
C GLN A 128 17.23 9.48 6.47
N ASN A 129 16.03 9.32 5.91
CA ASN A 129 14.81 10.04 6.30
C ASN A 129 13.82 9.17 7.08
N LEU A 130 13.86 7.84 6.89
CA LEU A 130 12.84 6.91 7.36
C LEU A 130 13.47 5.70 8.06
N ILE A 131 12.79 5.21 9.09
CA ILE A 131 13.04 3.92 9.73
C ILE A 131 11.82 3.04 9.45
N PHE A 132 12.03 1.88 8.84
CA PHE A 132 10.94 1.02 8.37
C PHE A 132 11.31 -0.46 8.38
N ASP A 133 10.29 -1.32 8.43
CA ASP A 133 10.42 -2.77 8.52
C ASP A 133 10.32 -3.46 7.14
N LEU A 134 9.53 -2.89 6.22
CA LEU A 134 9.31 -3.45 4.89
C LEU A 134 9.26 -2.36 3.79
N LEU A 135 10.01 -2.59 2.72
CA LEU A 135 9.92 -1.79 1.49
C LEU A 135 8.98 -2.47 0.49
N VAL A 136 7.90 -1.79 0.09
CA VAL A 136 6.97 -2.26 -0.93
C VAL A 136 7.17 -1.43 -2.20
N VAL A 137 7.43 -2.07 -3.33
CA VAL A 137 7.70 -1.41 -4.61
C VAL A 137 6.61 -1.72 -5.62
N ASP A 138 5.91 -0.67 -6.04
CA ASP A 138 4.81 -0.74 -7.00
C ASP A 138 5.28 -1.09 -8.43
N SER A 139 4.37 -1.63 -9.24
CA SER A 139 4.59 -1.97 -10.66
C SER A 139 4.79 -0.76 -11.57
N ARG A 140 4.38 0.43 -11.12
CA ARG A 140 4.57 1.71 -11.82
C ARG A 140 6.03 2.13 -11.97
N ASN A 141 6.93 1.52 -11.21
CA ASN A 141 8.36 1.80 -11.26
C ASN A 141 9.04 1.12 -12.46
N SER A 142 10.07 1.76 -12.99
CA SER A 142 10.90 1.18 -14.06
C SER A 142 11.62 -0.09 -13.57
N ASP A 143 11.90 -1.03 -14.48
CA ASP A 143 12.63 -2.26 -14.12
C ASP A 143 14.02 -1.94 -13.58
N TYR A 144 14.64 -0.88 -14.08
CA TYR A 144 15.90 -0.36 -13.56
C TYR A 144 15.80 0.04 -12.08
N LEU A 145 14.81 0.88 -11.72
CA LEU A 145 14.63 1.32 -10.33
C LEU A 145 14.30 0.14 -9.41
N ILE A 146 13.42 -0.76 -9.85
CA ILE A 146 13.04 -1.96 -9.09
C ILE A 146 14.26 -2.83 -8.84
N LYS A 147 15.06 -3.12 -9.89
CA LYS A 147 16.27 -3.94 -9.77
C LYS A 147 17.28 -3.30 -8.83
N LYS A 148 17.54 -2.00 -8.99
CA LYS A 148 18.45 -1.24 -8.13
C LYS A 148 18.02 -1.29 -6.66
N LEU A 149 16.77 -0.98 -6.35
CA LEU A 149 16.27 -1.01 -4.97
C LEU A 149 16.31 -2.42 -4.37
N ASN A 150 16.05 -3.45 -5.18
CA ASN A 150 16.14 -4.85 -4.74
C ASN A 150 17.57 -5.26 -4.40
N GLU A 151 18.54 -4.90 -5.25
CA GLU A 151 19.95 -5.15 -5.00
C GLU A 151 20.43 -4.41 -3.73
N GLU A 152 20.12 -3.12 -3.61
CA GLU A 152 20.47 -2.32 -2.44
C GLU A 152 19.82 -2.86 -1.15
N ALA A 153 18.54 -3.26 -1.19
CA ALA A 153 17.85 -3.80 -0.01
C ALA A 153 18.40 -5.16 0.42
N ASN A 154 18.75 -6.03 -0.53
CA ASN A 154 19.34 -7.33 -0.22
C ASN A 154 20.74 -7.18 0.39
N LEU A 155 21.54 -6.23 -0.10
CA LEU A 155 22.86 -5.92 0.48
C LEU A 155 22.76 -5.34 1.90
N ASP A 156 21.75 -4.50 2.17
CA ASP A 156 21.51 -3.90 3.50
C ASP A 156 20.72 -4.83 4.45
N GLY A 157 20.35 -6.05 4.00
CA GLY A 157 19.59 -7.01 4.80
C GLY A 157 18.12 -6.61 5.07
N ARG A 158 17.56 -5.70 4.27
CA ARG A 158 16.18 -5.21 4.43
C ARG A 158 15.16 -6.07 3.69
N LYS A 159 13.96 -6.15 4.26
CA LYS A 159 12.84 -6.82 3.61
C LYS A 159 12.30 -5.94 2.48
N ILE A 160 12.18 -6.52 1.28
CA ILE A 160 11.59 -5.88 0.11
C ILE A 160 10.52 -6.78 -0.54
N LYS A 161 9.43 -6.18 -1.01
CA LYS A 161 8.38 -6.84 -1.80
C LYS A 161 8.10 -6.05 -3.08
N ILE A 162 8.21 -6.71 -4.22
CA ILE A 162 8.01 -6.12 -5.54
C ILE A 162 6.66 -6.56 -6.09
N LEU A 163 5.80 -5.60 -6.44
CA LEU A 163 4.45 -5.89 -6.94
C LEU A 163 4.43 -6.21 -8.44
N LYS A 164 5.40 -5.74 -9.26
CA LYS A 164 5.35 -5.86 -10.74
C LYS A 164 5.15 -7.28 -11.30
N ARG A 165 5.48 -8.32 -10.54
CA ARG A 165 5.31 -9.74 -10.91
C ARG A 165 4.32 -10.51 -10.03
N ASN A 166 3.69 -9.84 -9.07
CA ASN A 166 2.71 -10.40 -8.15
C ASN A 166 1.35 -9.75 -8.40
N PHE A 167 0.24 -10.49 -8.24
CA PHE A 167 -1.09 -9.90 -8.40
C PHE A 167 -1.42 -8.92 -7.27
N SER A 168 -1.03 -9.26 -6.04
CA SER A 168 -1.20 -8.44 -4.86
C SER A 168 -0.26 -8.85 -3.73
N LEU A 169 -0.13 -7.98 -2.73
CA LEU A 169 0.49 -8.26 -1.44
C LEU A 169 -0.51 -7.93 -0.34
N VAL A 170 -0.83 -8.91 0.51
CA VAL A 170 -1.68 -8.72 1.70
C VAL A 170 -0.80 -8.61 2.92
N VAL A 171 -0.95 -7.53 3.67
CA VAL A 171 -0.32 -7.28 4.97
C VAL A 171 -1.42 -7.22 6.03
N ALA A 172 -1.29 -8.00 7.09
CA ALA A 172 -2.20 -7.94 8.21
C ALA A 172 -1.81 -6.78 9.13
N SER A 173 -2.75 -5.86 9.38
CA SER A 173 -2.58 -4.80 10.36
C SER A 173 -2.92 -5.36 11.76
N LYS A 174 -2.06 -5.10 12.76
CA LYS A 174 -2.21 -5.61 14.13
C LYS A 174 -3.05 -4.67 14.99
#